data_AF-A9UVD0-F1
#
_entry.id   AF-A9UVD0-F1
#
_cell.length_a   1.000
_cell.length_b   1.000
_cell.length_c   1.000
_cell.angle_alpha   90.00
_cell.angle_beta   90.00
_cell.angle_gamma   90.00
#
_symmetry.space_group_name_H-M   'P 1'
#
loop_
_entity.id
_entity.type
_entity.pdbx_description
1 polymer ?
#
loop_
_entity_poly.entity_id
_entity_poly.type
_entity_poly.pdbx_seq_one_letter_code
_entity_poly.pdbx_strand_id
1 'polypeptide(L)'
;MGLMDDVRQAFGASSLYEVFELTKTCTSNQIKKAYFKQARKWHPDKADASQRETATTHFQILSRVHAVLSDEEKRKLYDETGAIDDGQLDFGDDFDWEAYWRQLYPKITRESLDNFASKYRHSKEEASDLKKAYLQCQGDIGCIFEHVPLSSVIEDEERFTATINQWIKAGEVEAFPTFVNEPAKKRAKRLRK
;
A
#
# COMPACT_ATOMS: atom_id res chain seq x y z
N MET A 1 29.06 13.63 10.85
CA MET A 1 29.13 12.96 9.53
C MET A 1 27.84 13.33 8.82
N GLY A 2 27.89 13.72 7.54
CA GLY A 2 26.68 14.16 6.83
C GLY A 2 25.81 12.97 6.44
N LEU A 3 24.50 13.17 6.26
CA LEU A 3 23.56 12.11 5.83
C LEU A 3 24.00 11.44 4.54
N MET A 4 24.57 12.21 3.58
CA MET A 4 25.08 11.64 2.34
C MET A 4 26.29 10.72 2.55
N ASP A 5 27.17 11.03 3.50
CA ASP A 5 28.29 10.15 3.87
C ASP A 5 27.79 8.87 4.54
N ASP A 6 26.83 9.00 5.46
CA ASP A 6 26.20 7.87 6.15
C ASP A 6 25.51 6.94 5.14
N VAL A 7 24.77 7.52 4.18
CA VAL A 7 24.10 6.80 3.07
C VAL A 7 25.12 6.07 2.20
N ARG A 8 26.23 6.72 1.86
CA ARG A 8 27.28 6.11 1.03
C ARG A 8 27.96 4.95 1.75
N GLN A 9 28.23 5.08 3.05
CA GLN A 9 28.85 4.03 3.86
C GLN A 9 27.90 2.84 4.09
N ALA A 10 26.63 3.12 4.36
CA ALA A 10 25.64 2.10 4.71
C ALA A 10 25.09 1.34 3.49
N PHE A 11 24.80 2.04 2.40
CA PHE A 11 24.08 1.51 1.25
C PHE A 11 24.89 1.55 -0.05
N GLY A 12 26.07 2.18 -0.07
CA GLY A 12 26.84 2.38 -1.29
C GLY A 12 26.15 3.29 -2.31
N ALA A 13 25.11 4.02 -1.89
CA ALA A 13 24.29 4.85 -2.75
C ALA A 13 24.92 6.23 -2.96
N SER A 14 24.80 6.75 -4.18
CA SER A 14 25.28 8.08 -4.57
C SER A 14 24.19 9.15 -4.50
N SER A 15 22.93 8.74 -4.36
CA SER A 15 21.76 9.60 -4.19
C SER A 15 20.81 9.09 -3.11
N LEU A 16 20.01 9.98 -2.53
CA LEU A 16 18.95 9.60 -1.57
C LEU A 16 17.91 8.67 -2.19
N TYR A 17 17.66 8.80 -3.50
CA TYR A 17 16.70 7.98 -4.24
C TYR A 17 17.19 6.53 -4.41
N GLU A 18 18.49 6.33 -4.63
CA GLU A 18 19.09 5.00 -4.76
C GLU A 18 18.95 4.15 -3.49
N VAL A 19 18.94 4.76 -2.31
CA VAL A 19 18.70 4.06 -1.03
C VAL A 19 17.36 3.31 -1.03
N PHE A 20 16.38 3.89 -1.72
CA PHE A 20 15.04 3.33 -1.88
C PHE A 20 14.85 2.58 -3.19
N GLU A 21 15.91 2.38 -3.99
CA GLU A 21 15.83 1.78 -5.34
C GLU A 21 14.88 2.58 -6.26
N LEU A 22 14.83 3.91 -6.09
CA LEU A 22 13.95 4.82 -6.83
C LEU A 22 14.74 5.76 -7.74
N THR A 23 14.04 6.36 -8.69
CA THR A 23 14.54 7.45 -9.53
C THR A 23 14.04 8.81 -9.03
N LYS A 24 14.69 9.91 -9.43
CA LYS A 24 14.27 11.28 -9.11
C LYS A 24 12.82 11.58 -9.52
N THR A 25 12.30 10.89 -10.55
CA THR A 25 10.92 11.01 -11.04
C THR A 25 9.87 10.27 -10.20
N CYS A 26 10.25 9.71 -9.05
CA CYS A 26 9.32 8.96 -8.21
C CYS A 26 8.25 9.86 -7.55
N THR A 27 7.08 9.29 -7.36
CA THR A 27 5.96 9.93 -6.63
C THR A 27 6.12 9.77 -5.12
N SER A 28 5.51 10.65 -4.33
CA SER A 28 5.52 10.58 -2.86
C SER A 28 4.98 9.22 -2.35
N ASN A 29 4.02 8.64 -3.06
CA ASN A 29 3.51 7.29 -2.78
C ASN A 29 4.56 6.19 -3.00
N GLN A 30 5.40 6.30 -4.01
CA GLN A 30 6.51 5.35 -4.24
C GLN A 30 7.59 5.48 -3.16
N ILE A 31 7.94 6.71 -2.76
CA ILE A 31 8.88 6.98 -1.66
C ILE A 31 8.37 6.34 -0.37
N LYS A 32 7.11 6.59 0.00
CA LYS A 32 6.49 6.01 1.20
C LYS A 32 6.53 4.48 1.18
N LYS A 33 6.18 3.87 0.05
CA LYS A 33 6.20 2.40 -0.11
C LYS A 33 7.62 1.82 -0.02
N ALA A 34 8.60 2.48 -0.64
CA ALA A 34 9.98 2.01 -0.64
C ALA A 34 10.63 2.17 0.73
N TYR A 35 10.40 3.29 1.42
CA TYR A 35 10.76 3.45 2.83
C TYR A 35 10.14 2.35 3.69
N PHE A 36 8.84 2.07 3.53
CA PHE A 36 8.18 1.01 4.29
C PHE A 36 8.87 -0.35 4.11
N LYS A 37 9.21 -0.70 2.87
CA LYS A 37 9.90 -1.94 2.51
C LYS A 37 11.28 -2.03 3.19
N GLN A 38 12.10 -0.98 3.08
CA GLN A 38 13.46 -0.97 3.60
C GLN A 38 13.51 -0.90 5.12
N ALA A 39 12.70 -0.04 5.74
CA ALA A 39 12.64 0.11 7.18
C ALA A 39 12.11 -1.17 7.86
N ARG A 40 11.19 -1.91 7.22
CA ARG A 40 10.77 -3.24 7.70
C ARG A 40 11.89 -4.30 7.60
N LYS A 41 12.81 -4.17 6.63
CA LYS A 41 13.97 -5.06 6.47
C LYS A 41 15.00 -4.83 7.58
N TRP A 42 15.25 -3.57 7.90
CA TRP A 42 16.23 -3.15 8.92
C TRP A 42 15.58 -2.83 10.27
N HIS A 43 14.36 -3.29 10.53
CA HIS A 43 13.67 -3.00 11.78
C HIS A 43 14.35 -3.72 12.96
N PRO A 44 14.65 -3.03 14.09
CA PRO A 44 15.37 -3.61 15.21
C PRO A 44 14.65 -4.83 15.83
N ASP A 45 13.32 -4.83 15.87
CA ASP A 45 12.48 -5.96 16.32
C ASP A 45 12.71 -7.27 15.53
N LYS A 46 13.13 -7.18 14.26
CA LYS A 46 13.37 -8.35 13.40
C LYS A 46 14.82 -8.76 13.31
N ALA A 47 15.73 -7.97 13.88
CA ALA A 47 17.15 -8.21 13.81
C ALA A 47 17.62 -9.11 14.95
N ASP A 48 18.49 -10.06 14.62
CA ASP A 48 19.19 -10.87 15.63
C ASP A 48 20.07 -9.98 16.53
N ALA A 49 20.39 -10.47 17.73
CA ALA A 49 21.18 -9.70 18.70
C ALA A 49 22.52 -9.20 18.14
N SER A 50 23.16 -9.96 17.26
CA SER A 50 24.42 -9.59 16.60
C SER A 50 24.25 -8.56 15.47
N GLN A 51 23.04 -8.37 14.95
CA GLN A 51 22.76 -7.46 13.82
C GLN A 51 21.98 -6.21 14.26
N ARG A 52 21.57 -6.15 15.53
CA ARG A 52 20.71 -5.10 16.07
C ARG A 52 21.32 -3.71 15.90
N GLU A 53 22.61 -3.53 16.20
CA GLU A 53 23.29 -2.23 16.06
C GLU A 53 23.32 -1.76 14.60
N THR A 54 23.66 -2.67 13.68
CA THR A 54 23.66 -2.39 12.24
C THR A 54 22.24 -2.08 11.73
N ALA A 55 21.25 -2.85 12.17
CA ALA A 55 19.85 -2.64 11.82
C ALA A 55 19.35 -1.27 12.32
N THR A 56 19.63 -0.92 13.58
CA THR A 56 19.30 0.39 14.16
C THR A 56 19.96 1.51 13.36
N THR A 57 21.26 1.41 13.06
CA THR A 57 21.99 2.42 12.28
C THR A 57 21.37 2.60 10.89
N HIS A 58 21.12 1.50 10.17
CA HIS A 58 20.47 1.55 8.86
C HIS A 58 19.05 2.11 8.94
N PHE A 59 18.28 1.76 9.97
CA PHE A 59 16.93 2.27 10.18
C PHE A 59 16.91 3.78 10.42
N GLN A 60 17.84 4.29 11.24
CA GLN A 60 18.02 5.72 11.48
C GLN A 60 18.36 6.46 10.19
N ILE A 61 19.31 5.95 9.40
CA ILE A 61 19.67 6.52 8.10
C ILE A 61 18.45 6.56 7.18
N LEU A 62 17.74 5.43 7.02
CA LEU A 62 16.54 5.35 6.18
C LEU A 62 15.45 6.35 6.60
N SER A 63 15.29 6.56 7.91
CA SER A 63 14.31 7.49 8.47
C SER A 63 14.70 8.94 8.19
N ARG A 64 15.99 9.30 8.30
CA ARG A 64 16.51 10.62 7.91
C ARG A 64 16.36 10.86 6.40
N VAL A 65 16.67 9.87 5.57
CA VAL A 65 16.44 9.94 4.11
C VAL A 65 14.96 10.15 3.79
N HIS A 66 14.08 9.40 4.44
CA HIS A 66 12.63 9.59 4.28
C HIS A 66 12.18 10.98 4.71
N ALA A 67 12.68 11.52 5.84
CA ALA A 67 12.33 12.86 6.30
C ALA A 67 12.66 13.96 5.28
N VAL A 68 13.75 13.79 4.50
CA VAL A 68 14.09 14.70 3.39
C VAL A 68 13.18 14.48 2.18
N LEU A 69 13.04 13.23 1.72
CA LEU A 69 12.31 12.93 0.49
C LEU A 69 10.78 13.01 0.63
N SER A 70 10.24 12.91 1.83
CA SER A 70 8.80 13.00 2.11
C SER A 70 8.29 14.44 2.19
N ASP A 71 9.17 15.39 2.49
CA ASP A 71 8.86 16.82 2.56
C ASP A 71 9.14 17.45 1.19
N GLU A 72 8.11 18.07 0.59
CA GLU A 72 8.20 18.62 -0.76
C GLU A 72 9.21 19.78 -0.86
N GLU A 73 9.33 20.60 0.19
CA GLU A 73 10.26 21.73 0.22
C GLU A 73 11.70 21.22 0.36
N LYS A 74 11.95 20.28 1.28
CA LYS A 74 13.27 19.67 1.46
C LYS A 74 13.71 18.84 0.25
N ARG A 75 12.79 18.11 -0.36
CA ARG A 75 13.04 17.35 -1.59
C ARG A 75 13.40 18.29 -2.73
N LYS A 76 12.66 19.38 -2.91
CA LYS A 76 12.95 20.37 -3.95
C LYS A 76 14.33 20.99 -3.74
N LEU A 77 14.66 21.38 -2.50
CA LEU A 77 15.97 21.93 -2.16
C LEU A 77 17.10 20.93 -2.49
N TYR A 78 16.94 19.66 -2.11
CA TYR A 78 17.88 18.59 -2.46
C TYR A 78 17.99 18.42 -3.98
N ASP A 79 16.87 18.46 -4.69
CA ASP A 79 16.82 18.31 -6.15
C ASP A 79 17.49 19.46 -6.92
N GLU A 80 17.50 20.67 -6.34
CA GLU A 80 18.09 21.89 -6.92
C GLU A 80 19.56 22.09 -6.53
N THR A 81 19.93 21.79 -5.28
CA THR A 81 21.25 22.12 -4.73
C THR A 81 22.15 20.89 -4.54
N GLY A 82 21.58 19.68 -4.48
CA GLY A 82 22.27 18.46 -4.08
C GLY A 82 22.70 18.44 -2.61
N ALA A 83 22.40 19.50 -1.85
CA ALA A 83 22.75 19.64 -0.44
C ALA A 83 21.56 19.32 0.46
N ILE A 84 21.86 18.87 1.68
CA ILE A 84 20.88 18.55 2.72
C ILE A 84 21.27 19.35 3.96
N ASP A 85 20.29 20.02 4.58
CA ASP A 85 20.49 20.62 5.89
C ASP A 85 20.40 19.54 6.98
N ASP A 86 21.53 18.93 7.30
CA ASP A 86 21.61 17.84 8.28
C ASP A 86 21.36 18.30 9.72
N GLY A 87 21.50 19.61 10.02
CA GLY A 87 21.31 20.14 11.37
C GLY A 87 19.88 20.00 11.88
N GLN A 88 18.89 19.93 10.99
CA GLN A 88 17.48 19.67 11.34
C GLN A 88 17.12 18.18 11.42
N LEU A 89 18.02 17.29 10.98
CA LEU A 89 17.80 15.84 10.93
C LEU A 89 18.56 15.10 12.02
N ASP A 90 19.22 15.83 12.91
CA ASP A 90 19.81 15.28 14.13
C ASP A 90 18.75 15.22 15.22
N PHE A 91 18.07 14.07 15.28
CA PHE A 91 17.03 13.84 16.27
C PHE A 91 17.61 13.53 17.66
N GLY A 92 18.94 13.40 17.79
CA GLY A 92 19.61 12.98 19.01
C GLY A 92 19.49 11.46 19.26
N ASP A 93 20.38 10.93 20.10
CA ASP A 93 20.46 9.48 20.40
C ASP A 93 19.24 8.96 21.18
N ASP A 94 18.54 9.86 21.90
CA ASP A 94 17.30 9.57 22.64
C ASP A 94 16.02 9.56 21.77
N PHE A 95 16.11 9.84 20.46
CA PHE A 95 14.92 9.83 19.62
C PHE A 95 14.39 8.42 19.41
N ASP A 96 13.14 8.21 19.84
CA ASP A 96 12.45 6.95 19.64
C ASP A 96 11.96 6.81 18.19
N TRP A 97 12.87 6.32 17.35
CA TRP A 97 12.59 5.99 15.95
C TRP A 97 11.51 4.91 15.81
N GLU A 98 11.33 4.05 16.81
CA GLU A 98 10.27 3.05 16.81
C GLU A 98 8.90 3.70 17.01
N ALA A 99 8.78 4.67 17.91
CA ALA A 99 7.57 5.46 18.10
C ALA A 99 7.21 6.25 16.83
N TYR A 100 8.18 6.90 16.19
CA TYR A 100 7.98 7.59 14.91
C TYR A 100 7.45 6.64 13.83
N TRP A 101 8.05 5.46 13.71
CA TRP A 101 7.60 4.44 12.77
C TRP A 101 6.19 3.94 13.07
N ARG A 102 5.87 3.67 14.34
CA ARG A 102 4.54 3.23 14.77
C ARG A 102 3.46 4.29 14.51
N GLN A 103 3.82 5.58 14.57
CA GLN A 103 2.93 6.68 14.19
C GLN A 103 2.66 6.69 12.68
N LEU A 104 3.69 6.47 11.85
CA LEU A 104 3.55 6.43 10.39
C LEU A 104 2.85 5.15 9.88
N TYR A 105 3.11 4.02 10.54
CA TYR A 105 2.64 2.69 10.18
C TYR A 105 2.05 1.97 11.39
N PRO A 106 0.85 2.38 11.84
CA PRO A 106 0.19 1.73 12.96
C PRO A 106 -0.02 0.24 12.68
N LYS A 107 0.07 -0.58 13.74
CA LYS A 107 -0.18 -2.02 13.61
C LYS A 107 -1.61 -2.23 13.13
N ILE A 108 -1.76 -3.02 12.06
CA ILE A 108 -3.07 -3.44 11.58
C ILE A 108 -3.66 -4.36 12.65
N THR A 109 -4.63 -3.85 13.39
CA THR A 109 -5.40 -4.60 14.38
C THR A 109 -6.63 -5.22 13.72
N ARG A 110 -7.23 -6.23 14.37
CA ARG A 110 -8.50 -6.80 13.91
C ARG A 110 -9.58 -5.71 13.83
N GLU A 111 -9.61 -4.80 14.80
CA GLU A 111 -10.55 -3.66 14.80
C GLU A 111 -10.37 -2.74 13.59
N SER A 112 -9.13 -2.51 13.13
CA SER A 112 -8.89 -1.69 11.94
C SER A 112 -9.29 -2.42 10.65
N LEU A 113 -9.21 -3.76 10.62
CA LEU A 113 -9.76 -4.57 9.54
C LEU A 113 -11.29 -4.57 9.54
N ASP A 114 -11.94 -4.70 10.69
CA ASP A 114 -13.39 -4.68 10.82
C ASP A 114 -13.98 -3.31 10.46
N ASN A 115 -13.29 -2.23 10.88
CA ASN A 115 -13.63 -0.87 10.48
C ASN A 115 -13.47 -0.65 8.97
N PHE A 116 -12.40 -1.19 8.37
CA PHE A 116 -12.23 -1.13 6.91
C PHE A 116 -13.33 -1.92 6.21
N ALA A 117 -13.65 -3.13 6.67
CA ALA A 117 -14.73 -3.95 6.12
C ALA A 117 -16.09 -3.26 6.18
N SER A 118 -16.40 -2.63 7.32
CA SER A 118 -17.65 -1.91 7.52
C SER A 118 -17.76 -0.65 6.65
N LYS A 119 -16.62 0.03 6.40
CA LYS A 119 -16.57 1.21 5.52
C LYS A 119 -16.60 0.85 4.05
N TYR A 120 -16.01 -0.29 3.68
CA TYR A 120 -15.91 -0.73 2.30
C TYR A 120 -17.21 -1.38 1.82
N ARG A 121 -17.85 -2.25 2.62
CA ARG A 121 -19.16 -2.83 2.27
C ARG A 121 -20.19 -1.72 2.08
N HIS A 122 -20.93 -1.79 0.98
CA HIS A 122 -21.95 -0.82 0.54
C HIS A 122 -21.40 0.56 0.16
N SER A 123 -20.08 0.70 0.02
CA SER A 123 -19.48 1.96 -0.39
C SER A 123 -19.52 2.17 -1.90
N LYS A 124 -19.29 3.42 -2.32
CA LYS A 124 -19.05 3.75 -3.73
C LYS A 124 -17.79 3.08 -4.28
N GLU A 125 -16.82 2.80 -3.42
CA GLU A 125 -15.57 2.12 -3.79
C GLU A 125 -15.85 0.67 -4.18
N GLU A 126 -16.64 -0.05 -3.39
CA GLU A 126 -17.10 -1.40 -3.71
C GLU A 126 -17.87 -1.45 -5.04
N ALA A 127 -18.76 -0.48 -5.26
CA ALA A 127 -19.49 -0.37 -6.53
C ALA A 127 -18.54 -0.15 -7.73
N SER A 128 -17.56 0.74 -7.57
CA SER A 128 -16.53 0.99 -8.59
C SER A 128 -15.71 -0.27 -8.88
N ASP A 129 -15.26 -0.96 -7.85
CA ASP A 129 -14.41 -2.14 -8.00
C ASP A 129 -15.20 -3.33 -8.54
N LEU A 130 -16.48 -3.47 -8.16
CA LEU A 130 -17.41 -4.42 -8.78
C LEU A 130 -17.59 -4.14 -10.28
N LYS A 131 -17.73 -2.87 -10.67
CA LYS A 131 -17.83 -2.48 -12.09
C LYS A 131 -16.55 -2.79 -12.86
N LYS A 132 -15.37 -2.53 -12.29
CA LYS A 132 -14.08 -2.90 -12.89
C LYS A 132 -13.94 -4.42 -13.02
N ALA A 133 -14.26 -5.16 -11.97
CA ALA A 133 -14.22 -6.62 -11.96
C ALA A 133 -15.19 -7.19 -12.99
N TYR A 134 -16.39 -6.63 -13.14
CA TYR A 134 -17.35 -7.04 -14.16
C TYR A 134 -16.81 -6.91 -15.59
N LEU A 135 -16.14 -5.79 -15.89
CA LEU A 135 -15.50 -5.56 -17.19
C LEU A 135 -14.29 -6.49 -17.42
N GLN A 136 -13.45 -6.67 -16.41
CA GLN A 136 -12.26 -7.55 -16.50
C GLN A 136 -12.65 -9.02 -16.66
N CYS A 137 -13.66 -9.46 -15.92
CA CYS A 137 -14.14 -10.84 -15.93
C CYS A 137 -15.22 -11.12 -17.00
N GLN A 138 -15.55 -10.14 -17.85
CA GLN A 138 -16.55 -10.27 -18.92
C GLN A 138 -17.87 -10.90 -18.44
N GLY A 139 -18.31 -10.50 -17.25
CA GLY A 139 -19.54 -10.99 -16.62
C GLY A 139 -19.49 -12.36 -15.94
N ASP A 140 -18.34 -13.02 -15.80
CA ASP A 140 -18.26 -14.24 -14.97
C ASP A 140 -18.27 -13.88 -13.47
N ILE A 141 -19.40 -14.15 -12.80
CA ILE A 141 -19.60 -13.92 -11.37
C ILE A 141 -18.50 -14.58 -10.53
N GLY A 142 -18.07 -15.81 -10.87
CA GLY A 142 -17.03 -16.50 -10.10
C GLY A 142 -15.70 -15.75 -10.11
N CYS A 143 -15.32 -15.22 -11.28
CA CYS A 143 -14.12 -14.39 -11.44
C CYS A 143 -14.28 -13.04 -10.72
N ILE A 144 -15.46 -12.44 -10.73
CA ILE A 144 -15.72 -11.17 -10.05
C ILE A 144 -15.44 -11.28 -8.55
N PHE A 145 -15.87 -12.35 -7.90
CA PHE A 145 -15.61 -12.59 -6.47
C PHE A 145 -14.12 -12.74 -6.12
N GLU A 146 -13.30 -13.17 -7.07
CA GLU A 146 -11.84 -13.25 -6.85
C GLU A 146 -11.16 -11.88 -6.93
N HIS A 147 -11.81 -10.90 -7.56
CA HIS A 147 -11.26 -9.55 -7.78
C HIS A 147 -11.83 -8.50 -6.84
N VAL A 148 -13.01 -8.72 -6.24
CA VAL A 148 -13.64 -7.78 -5.31
C VAL A 148 -13.17 -8.08 -3.86
N PRO A 149 -12.46 -7.14 -3.21
CA PRO A 149 -12.06 -7.27 -1.81
C PRO A 149 -13.23 -7.56 -0.88
N LEU A 150 -12.99 -8.40 0.14
CA LEU A 150 -13.95 -8.68 1.21
C LEU A 150 -15.32 -9.20 0.73
N SER A 151 -15.36 -9.76 -0.46
CA SER A 151 -16.58 -10.35 -1.01
C SER A 151 -16.76 -11.79 -0.52
N SER A 152 -17.96 -12.10 -0.06
CA SER A 152 -18.37 -13.46 0.30
C SER A 152 -19.38 -13.96 -0.73
N VAL A 153 -19.08 -15.07 -1.40
CA VAL A 153 -19.99 -15.68 -2.39
C VAL A 153 -21.34 -16.02 -1.77
N ILE A 154 -21.36 -16.39 -0.48
CA ILE A 154 -22.58 -16.78 0.21
C ILE A 154 -23.44 -15.56 0.58
N GLU A 155 -22.80 -14.47 1.03
CA GLU A 155 -23.53 -13.29 1.52
C GLU A 155 -23.83 -12.26 0.43
N ASP A 156 -22.93 -12.10 -0.55
CA ASP A 156 -22.92 -10.95 -1.45
C ASP A 156 -23.35 -11.27 -2.88
N GLU A 157 -23.52 -12.55 -3.27
CA GLU A 157 -23.89 -12.93 -4.65
C GLU A 157 -25.22 -12.31 -5.08
N GLU A 158 -26.24 -12.34 -4.22
CA GLU A 158 -27.54 -11.75 -4.53
C GLU A 158 -27.45 -10.23 -4.69
N ARG A 159 -26.69 -9.57 -3.81
CA ARG A 159 -26.50 -8.11 -3.82
C ARG A 159 -25.74 -7.67 -5.06
N PHE A 160 -24.61 -8.31 -5.38
CA PHE A 160 -23.82 -7.99 -6.57
C PHE A 160 -24.61 -8.24 -7.85
N THR A 161 -25.34 -9.35 -7.91
CA THR A 161 -26.20 -9.66 -9.06
C THR A 161 -27.32 -8.63 -9.22
N ALA A 162 -27.96 -8.19 -8.13
CA ALA A 162 -29.00 -7.16 -8.16
C ALA A 162 -28.44 -5.81 -8.64
N THR A 163 -27.29 -5.39 -8.11
CA THR A 163 -26.62 -4.15 -8.50
C THR A 163 -26.19 -4.17 -9.97
N ILE A 164 -25.59 -5.27 -10.44
CA ILE A 164 -25.20 -5.41 -11.85
C ILE A 164 -26.43 -5.38 -12.76
N ASN A 165 -27.51 -6.07 -12.40
CA ASN A 165 -28.77 -6.00 -13.16
C ASN A 165 -29.36 -4.59 -13.20
N GLN A 166 -29.23 -3.82 -12.11
CA GLN A 166 -29.63 -2.42 -12.11
C GLN A 166 -28.79 -1.58 -13.09
N TRP A 167 -27.47 -1.78 -13.13
CA TRP A 167 -26.59 -1.10 -14.08
C TRP A 167 -26.86 -1.48 -15.53
N ILE A 168 -27.16 -2.76 -15.80
CA ILE A 168 -27.55 -3.22 -17.14
C ILE A 168 -28.86 -2.52 -17.57
N LYS A 169 -29.86 -2.46 -16.68
CA LYS A 169 -31.13 -1.76 -16.95
C LYS A 169 -30.95 -0.26 -17.16
N ALA A 170 -30.02 0.36 -16.43
CA ALA A 170 -29.66 1.77 -16.56
C ALA A 170 -28.78 2.07 -17.79
N GLY A 171 -28.26 1.05 -18.48
CA GLY A 171 -27.34 1.22 -19.61
C GLY A 171 -25.92 1.64 -19.21
N GLU A 172 -25.54 1.47 -17.94
CA GLU A 172 -24.23 1.86 -17.42
C GLU A 172 -23.11 0.84 -17.70
N VAL A 173 -23.48 -0.41 -17.97
CA VAL A 173 -22.58 -1.54 -18.29
C VAL A 173 -23.22 -2.43 -19.36
N GLU A 174 -22.39 -3.01 -20.22
CA GLU A 174 -22.84 -3.95 -21.27
C GLU A 174 -23.30 -5.27 -20.66
N ALA A 175 -24.38 -5.84 -21.20
CA ALA A 175 -24.86 -7.14 -20.76
C ALA A 175 -24.02 -8.27 -21.39
N PHE A 176 -23.07 -8.82 -20.63
CA PHE A 176 -22.29 -9.96 -21.13
C PHE A 176 -23.12 -11.26 -21.15
N PRO A 177 -23.03 -12.07 -22.23
CA PRO A 177 -23.74 -13.35 -22.32
C PRO A 177 -23.42 -14.32 -21.17
N THR A 178 -22.18 -14.26 -20.66
CA THR A 178 -21.71 -15.08 -19.53
C THR A 178 -22.51 -14.83 -18.26
N PHE A 179 -22.95 -13.58 -18.04
CA PHE A 179 -23.75 -13.16 -16.89
C PHE A 179 -25.23 -13.47 -17.10
N VAL A 180 -25.76 -13.17 -18.30
CA VAL A 180 -27.20 -13.32 -18.62
C VAL A 180 -27.61 -14.79 -18.73
N ASN A 181 -26.78 -15.63 -19.36
CA ASN A 181 -27.10 -17.03 -19.64
C ASN A 181 -26.44 -17.99 -18.65
N GLU A 182 -26.19 -17.55 -17.42
CA GLU A 182 -25.50 -18.39 -16.45
C GLU A 182 -26.35 -19.63 -16.07
N PRO A 183 -25.79 -20.86 -16.18
CA PRO A 183 -26.51 -22.05 -15.79
C PRO A 183 -26.67 -22.15 -14.28
N ALA A 184 -27.91 -22.41 -13.81
CA ALA A 184 -28.25 -22.56 -12.40
C ALA A 184 -27.39 -23.59 -11.64
N LYS A 185 -26.89 -24.63 -12.32
CA LYS A 185 -25.94 -25.61 -11.75
C LYS A 185 -24.60 -24.99 -11.37
N LYS A 186 -24.08 -24.04 -12.16
CA LYS A 186 -22.81 -23.33 -11.87
C LYS A 186 -22.99 -22.43 -10.65
N ARG A 187 -24.12 -21.72 -10.58
CA ARG A 187 -24.51 -20.91 -9.42
C ARG A 187 -24.63 -21.74 -8.13
N ALA A 188 -25.40 -22.84 -8.18
CA ALA A 188 -25.57 -23.73 -7.02
C ALA A 188 -24.25 -24.38 -6.57
N LYS A 189 -23.30 -24.61 -7.48
CA LYS A 189 -21.96 -25.10 -7.13
C LYS A 189 -21.12 -24.05 -6.39
N ARG A 190 -21.28 -22.76 -6.72
CA ARG A 190 -20.57 -21.67 -6.04
C ARG A 190 -21.09 -21.41 -4.62
N LEU A 191 -22.41 -21.42 -4.43
CA LEU A 191 -23.04 -21.23 -3.11
C LEU A 191 -22.76 -22.37 -2.11
N ARG A 192 -22.15 -23.47 -2.55
CA ARG A 192 -21.77 -24.62 -1.71
C ARG A 192 -20.30 -24.58 -1.26
N LYS A 193 -19.51 -23.62 -1.74
CA LYS A 193 -18.12 -23.40 -1.33
C LYS A 193 -18.08 -22.40 -0.17
#